data_AF-X6MRJ8-F1
#
_entry.id   AF-X6MRJ8-F1
#
_cell.length_a   1.000
_cell.length_b   1.000
_cell.length_c   1.000
_cell.angle_alpha   90.00
_cell.angle_beta   90.00
_cell.angle_gamma   90.00
#
_symmetry.space_group_name_H-M   'P 1'
#
loop_
_entity.id
_entity.type
_entity.pdbx_description
1 polymer ?
#
loop_
_entity_poly.entity_id
_entity_poly.type
_entity_poly.pdbx_seq_one_letter_code
_entity_poly.pdbx_strand_id
1 'polypeptide(L)'
;MLDIEENKNGLTNLLDSNWNRRRKIIDFGSHLLDFKNFEKLFNILGVIDHIHYGTFNKICERITNEGGDARKLVENLILPGNDNKKKTGRTVRSKILLIDEVDVFFTSSAAVWHDTITKLIDFIWENRGSSLKLKNVKQSNQYNASIKNMLISVQNFLSHGYQVSNDKIGYKEQYGISYNTRYGYNILFAYYHEHEQNKISA
;
A
#
# COMPACT_ATOMS: atom_id res chain seq x y z
N MET A 1 21.01 54.08 -1.11
CA MET A 1 20.36 54.43 0.17
C MET A 1 18.99 55.00 -0.17
N LEU A 2 17.99 54.14 -0.20
CA LEU A 2 16.57 54.50 -0.33
C LEU A 2 15.81 53.52 0.56
N ASP A 3 15.29 54.09 1.65
CA ASP A 3 14.40 53.45 2.60
C ASP A 3 13.05 53.18 1.94
N ILE A 4 12.48 52.00 2.20
CA ILE A 4 11.06 51.71 1.99
C ILE A 4 10.54 51.17 3.32
N GLU A 5 9.97 52.08 4.10
CA GLU A 5 9.14 51.79 5.27
C GLU A 5 7.79 51.16 4.88
N GLU A 6 7.22 50.51 5.88
CA GLU A 6 6.15 49.53 5.83
C GLU A 6 4.80 50.05 5.35
N ASN A 7 4.12 49.22 4.54
CA ASN A 7 2.65 49.19 4.50
C ASN A 7 2.17 47.73 4.58
N LYS A 8 2.20 47.16 5.80
CA LYS A 8 1.78 45.78 6.11
C LYS A 8 0.32 45.64 6.54
N ASN A 9 -0.47 46.72 6.58
CA ASN A 9 -1.80 46.68 7.19
C ASN A 9 -2.99 46.62 6.21
N GLY A 10 -2.73 46.51 4.90
CA GLY A 10 -3.78 46.42 3.88
C GLY A 10 -4.13 45.02 3.37
N LEU A 11 -3.24 44.04 3.54
CA LEU A 11 -3.40 42.68 2.95
C LEU A 11 -3.99 41.65 3.91
N THR A 12 -3.97 41.90 5.22
CA THR A 12 -4.51 40.97 6.23
C THR A 12 -6.04 40.91 6.19
N ASN A 13 -6.72 42.01 5.88
CA ASN A 13 -8.18 42.06 5.88
C ASN A 13 -8.86 41.55 4.60
N LEU A 14 -8.11 41.26 3.52
CA LEU A 14 -8.66 40.70 2.29
C LEU A 14 -8.55 39.17 2.21
N LEU A 15 -7.74 38.54 3.06
CA LEU A 15 -7.56 37.09 3.08
C LEU A 15 -8.52 36.35 4.02
N ASP A 16 -9.07 37.03 5.03
CA ASP A 16 -9.95 36.40 6.03
C ASP A 16 -11.41 36.21 5.60
N SER A 17 -11.90 36.97 4.61
CA SER A 17 -13.33 36.94 4.25
C SER A 17 -13.71 35.98 3.11
N ASN A 18 -12.75 35.37 2.42
CA ASN A 18 -13.02 34.49 1.27
C ASN A 18 -12.48 33.05 1.37
N TRP A 19 -11.81 32.67 2.47
CA TRP A 19 -11.26 31.32 2.63
C TRP A 19 -12.33 30.23 2.87
N ASN A 20 -13.57 30.61 3.22
CA ASN A 20 -14.59 29.67 3.70
C ASN A 20 -15.47 29.01 2.62
N ARG A 21 -15.12 29.04 1.32
CA ARG A 21 -16.04 28.48 0.30
C ARG A 21 -15.47 27.77 -0.92
N ARG A 22 -14.21 27.31 -0.92
CA ARG A 22 -13.75 26.38 -1.98
C ARG A 22 -12.97 25.22 -1.38
N ARG A 23 -13.54 24.01 -1.50
CA ARG A 23 -12.79 22.75 -1.48
C ARG A 23 -11.58 22.90 -2.40
N LYS A 24 -10.38 22.95 -1.84
CA LYS A 24 -9.15 22.69 -2.57
C LYS A 24 -8.65 21.33 -2.10
N ILE A 25 -8.87 20.33 -2.93
CA ILE A 25 -8.05 19.12 -2.93
C ILE A 25 -6.69 19.60 -3.43
N ILE A 26 -5.67 19.53 -2.57
CA ILE A 26 -4.29 19.76 -2.97
C ILE A 26 -3.73 18.37 -3.28
N ASP A 27 -3.63 18.07 -4.57
CA ASP A 27 -3.06 16.83 -5.08
C ASP A 27 -1.59 17.10 -5.41
N PHE A 28 -0.67 16.34 -4.80
CA PHE A 28 0.76 16.38 -5.12
C PHE A 28 1.15 15.00 -5.64
N GLY A 29 1.12 14.87 -6.97
CA GLY A 29 1.40 13.62 -7.66
C GLY A 29 2.87 13.19 -7.61
N SER A 30 3.02 11.87 -7.48
CA SER A 30 4.13 11.01 -7.90
C SER A 30 5.54 11.43 -7.45
N HIS A 31 5.89 11.07 -6.22
CA HIS A 31 7.17 10.56 -5.73
C HIS A 31 7.14 10.69 -4.20
N LEU A 32 6.58 9.68 -3.51
CA LEU A 32 6.59 9.47 -2.04
C LEU A 32 7.03 10.71 -1.24
N LEU A 33 6.05 11.56 -0.87
CA LEU A 33 6.30 12.74 -0.04
C LEU A 33 6.82 12.30 1.34
N ASP A 34 8.12 12.29 1.51
CA ASP A 34 8.73 12.14 2.83
C ASP A 34 8.32 13.32 3.71
N PHE A 35 7.84 13.03 4.92
CA PHE A 35 7.51 14.04 5.96
C PHE A 35 8.61 15.11 6.09
N LYS A 36 9.88 14.71 5.95
CA LYS A 36 11.05 15.59 6.01
C LYS A 36 11.05 16.71 4.96
N ASN A 37 10.48 16.47 3.78
CA ASN A 37 10.42 17.48 2.71
C ASN A 37 9.51 18.65 3.06
N PHE A 38 8.54 18.44 3.95
CA PHE A 38 7.53 19.44 4.33
C PHE A 38 7.62 19.85 5.81
N GLU A 39 8.55 19.29 6.57
CA GLU A 39 8.74 19.59 8.00
C GLU A 39 8.89 21.10 8.25
N LYS A 40 9.66 21.80 7.40
CA LYS A 40 9.79 23.27 7.47
C LYS A 40 8.45 23.98 7.27
N LEU A 41 7.66 23.54 6.29
CA LEU A 41 6.33 24.10 6.02
C LEU A 41 5.39 23.84 7.21
N PHE A 42 5.40 22.64 7.77
CA PHE A 42 4.56 22.27 8.90
C PHE A 42 4.92 23.03 10.18
N ASN A 43 6.21 23.27 10.40
CA ASN A 43 6.69 24.12 11.48
C ASN A 43 6.22 25.56 11.32
N ILE A 44 6.33 26.14 10.11
CA ILE A 44 5.86 27.51 9.83
C ILE A 44 4.34 27.62 10.04
N LEU A 45 3.58 26.60 9.63
CA LEU A 45 2.13 26.55 9.80
C LEU A 45 1.68 26.19 11.22
N GLY A 46 2.60 25.83 12.13
CA GLY A 46 2.29 25.45 13.51
C GLY A 46 1.45 24.17 13.63
N VAL A 47 1.51 23.29 12.62
CA VAL A 47 0.69 22.05 12.57
C VAL A 47 1.49 20.78 12.83
N ILE A 48 2.80 20.89 13.05
CA ILE A 48 3.71 19.73 13.14
C ILE A 48 3.28 18.71 14.20
N ASP A 49 2.85 19.19 15.38
CA ASP A 49 2.40 18.34 16.50
C ASP A 49 1.09 17.59 16.21
N HIS A 50 0.40 17.98 15.14
CA HIS A 50 -0.88 17.44 14.73
C HIS A 50 -0.79 16.55 13.48
N ILE A 51 0.40 16.44 12.89
CA ILE A 51 0.63 15.58 11.73
C ILE A 51 1.05 14.21 12.23
N HIS A 52 0.37 13.18 11.73
CA HIS A 52 0.65 11.79 12.07
C HIS A 52 0.94 11.04 10.78
N TYR A 53 2.20 10.68 10.60
CA TYR A 53 2.68 9.91 9.46
C TYR A 53 2.92 8.46 9.90
N GLY A 54 2.53 7.50 9.07
CA GLY A 54 2.67 6.09 9.35
C GLY A 54 1.93 5.25 8.31
N THR A 55 2.10 3.93 8.38
CA THR A 55 1.32 3.01 7.56
C THR A 55 -0.16 3.06 7.96
N PHE A 56 -1.06 2.66 7.06
CA PHE A 56 -2.50 2.56 7.36
C PHE A 56 -2.77 1.88 8.70
N ASN A 57 -2.15 0.71 8.92
CA ASN A 57 -2.35 -0.07 10.15
C ASN A 57 -1.96 0.70 11.40
N LYS A 58 -0.81 1.40 11.40
CA LYS A 58 -0.37 2.22 12.55
C LYS A 58 -1.31 3.40 12.79
N ILE A 59 -1.79 4.04 11.72
CA ILE A 59 -2.75 5.14 11.82
C ILE A 59 -4.09 4.64 12.36
N CYS A 60 -4.60 3.52 11.86
CA CYS A 60 -5.83 2.88 12.34
C CYS A 60 -5.71 2.47 13.81
N GLU A 61 -4.64 1.76 14.20
CA GLU A 61 -4.41 1.37 15.59
C GLU A 61 -4.36 2.59 16.51
N ARG A 62 -3.71 3.68 16.07
CA ARG A 62 -3.66 4.92 16.82
C ARG A 62 -5.06 5.51 17.00
N ILE A 63 -5.80 5.71 15.91
CA ILE A 63 -7.16 6.28 15.93
C ILE A 63 -8.08 5.45 16.82
N THR A 64 -8.07 4.13 16.68
CA THR A 64 -8.88 3.21 17.49
C THR A 64 -8.56 3.34 18.98
N ASN A 65 -7.29 3.53 19.33
CA ASN A 65 -6.84 3.57 20.71
C ASN A 65 -6.74 4.99 21.31
N GLU A 66 -7.15 6.04 20.59
CA GLU A 66 -7.10 7.41 21.09
C GLU A 66 -7.98 7.64 22.33
N GLY A 67 -9.09 6.90 22.44
CA GLY A 67 -9.99 6.91 23.59
C GLY A 67 -9.52 6.02 24.74
N GLY A 68 -8.39 5.34 24.58
CA GLY A 68 -7.91 4.27 25.46
C GLY A 68 -7.68 3.00 24.65
N ASP A 69 -6.76 2.16 25.13
CA ASP A 69 -6.49 0.85 24.52
C ASP A 69 -7.76 0.00 24.58
N ALA A 70 -8.35 -0.27 23.41
CA ALA A 70 -9.60 -0.99 23.30
C ALA A 70 -9.53 -2.37 23.97
N ARG A 71 -8.37 -3.03 23.95
CA ARG A 71 -8.20 -4.34 24.60
C ARG A 71 -8.28 -4.21 26.11
N LYS A 72 -7.60 -3.22 26.68
CA LYS A 72 -7.65 -2.94 28.13
C LYS A 72 -9.02 -2.48 28.59
N LEU A 73 -9.75 -1.74 27.75
CA LEU A 73 -11.12 -1.32 28.05
C LEU A 73 -12.06 -2.53 28.12
N VAL A 74 -11.96 -3.46 27.17
CA VAL A 74 -12.75 -4.70 27.18
C VAL A 74 -12.33 -5.61 28.32
N GLU A 75 -11.03 -5.75 28.57
CA GLU A 75 -10.48 -6.53 29.69
C GLU A 75 -11.01 -6.01 31.03
N ASN A 76 -10.97 -4.70 31.27
CA ASN A 76 -11.52 -4.09 32.49
C ASN A 76 -13.05 -4.18 32.57
N LEU A 77 -13.76 -4.27 31.43
CA LEU A 77 -15.21 -4.46 31.41
C LEU A 77 -15.60 -5.89 31.82
N ILE A 78 -14.81 -6.88 31.42
CA ILE A 78 -15.08 -8.30 31.66
C ILE A 78 -14.54 -8.74 33.03
N LEU A 79 -13.41 -8.18 33.49
CA LEU A 79 -12.81 -8.52 34.78
C LEU A 79 -13.40 -7.65 35.90
N PRO A 80 -14.10 -8.24 36.89
CA PRO A 80 -14.65 -7.48 38.01
C PRO A 80 -13.52 -6.90 38.88
N GLY A 81 -13.52 -5.56 39.05
CA GLY A 81 -12.72 -4.89 40.09
C GLY A 81 -11.76 -3.78 39.64
N ASN A 82 -11.80 -3.29 38.39
CA ASN A 82 -10.88 -2.25 37.92
C ASN A 82 -11.60 -1.00 37.37
N ASP A 83 -12.36 -0.33 38.22
CA ASP A 83 -13.01 0.95 37.91
C ASP A 83 -12.00 2.11 37.94
N ASN A 84 -11.17 2.20 36.90
CA ASN A 84 -10.28 3.35 36.76
C ASN A 84 -10.99 4.55 36.11
N LYS A 85 -10.83 5.69 36.79
CA LYS A 85 -11.46 7.00 36.55
C LYS A 85 -11.55 7.38 35.07
N LYS A 86 -12.76 7.77 34.64
CA LYS A 86 -13.03 8.39 33.34
C LYS A 86 -12.12 9.60 33.16
N LYS A 87 -11.25 9.56 32.14
CA LYS A 87 -10.50 10.75 31.72
C LYS A 87 -11.48 11.76 31.13
N THR A 88 -11.32 13.00 31.58
CA THR A 88 -12.14 14.18 31.30
C THR A 88 -12.23 14.49 29.81
N GLY A 89 -13.37 15.10 29.44
CA GLY A 89 -13.78 15.41 28.07
C GLY A 89 -12.65 15.91 27.18
N ARG A 90 -12.44 15.19 26.08
CA ARG A 90 -11.49 15.55 25.04
C ARG A 90 -12.23 16.35 23.97
N THR A 91 -11.68 17.49 23.59
CA THR A 91 -12.22 18.29 22.49
C THR A 91 -12.11 17.51 21.18
N VAL A 92 -13.26 17.26 20.54
CA VAL A 92 -13.32 16.57 19.25
C VAL A 92 -12.88 17.56 18.17
N ARG A 93 -11.62 17.47 17.75
CA ARG A 93 -11.11 18.23 16.60
C ARG A 93 -11.34 17.42 15.32
N SER A 94 -11.81 18.09 14.26
CA SER A 94 -11.91 17.49 12.93
C SER A 94 -10.56 17.03 12.42
N LYS A 95 -10.52 15.85 11.81
CA LYS A 95 -9.32 15.23 11.27
C LYS A 95 -9.47 14.98 9.79
N ILE A 96 -8.35 15.10 9.08
CA ILE A 96 -8.26 14.81 7.66
C ILE A 96 -7.28 13.64 7.53
N LEU A 97 -7.72 12.56 6.90
CA LEU A 97 -6.87 11.43 6.53
C LEU A 97 -6.48 11.62 5.06
N LEU A 98 -5.18 11.73 4.80
CA LEU A 98 -4.62 11.76 3.46
C LEU A 98 -3.98 10.39 3.22
N ILE A 99 -4.42 9.73 2.16
CA ILE A 99 -3.91 8.42 1.74
C ILE A 99 -3.23 8.63 0.41
N ASP A 100 -1.94 8.30 0.34
CA ASP A 100 -1.19 8.24 -0.91
C ASP A 100 -1.34 6.85 -1.53
N GLU A 101 -1.14 6.72 -2.84
CA GLU A 101 -1.57 5.60 -3.72
C GLU A 101 -1.06 4.17 -3.35
N VAL A 102 -0.40 3.96 -2.20
CA VAL A 102 0.37 2.73 -1.92
C VAL A 102 0.31 2.23 -0.47
N ASP A 103 -0.78 2.40 0.26
CA ASP A 103 -1.09 1.38 1.27
C ASP A 103 -1.65 0.17 0.51
N VAL A 104 -0.77 -0.77 0.12
CA VAL A 104 -1.17 -2.00 -0.58
C VAL A 104 -2.13 -2.75 0.35
N PHE A 105 -3.44 -2.54 0.15
CA PHE A 105 -4.54 -3.05 0.97
C PHE A 105 -4.63 -4.58 1.04
N PHE A 106 -3.75 -5.26 0.33
CA PHE A 106 -3.54 -6.68 0.41
C PHE A 106 -2.03 -6.86 0.45
N THR A 107 -1.48 -7.51 1.49
CA THR A 107 -0.21 -8.20 1.29
C THR A 107 -0.47 -9.17 0.16
N SER A 108 -0.12 -8.76 -1.06
CA SER A 108 -0.07 -9.62 -2.21
C SER A 108 0.96 -10.68 -1.80
N SER A 109 0.47 -11.80 -1.29
CA SER A 109 1.10 -13.09 -1.54
C SER A 109 1.58 -13.00 -2.98
N ALA A 110 2.91 -12.86 -3.16
CA ALA A 110 3.55 -12.38 -4.37
C ALA A 110 2.81 -12.99 -5.54
N ALA A 111 2.01 -12.14 -6.18
CA ALA A 111 0.83 -12.61 -6.84
C ALA A 111 1.34 -13.13 -8.18
N VAL A 112 1.64 -14.42 -8.24
CA VAL A 112 2.03 -15.18 -9.44
C VAL A 112 0.80 -15.27 -10.34
N TRP A 113 0.21 -14.13 -10.68
CA TRP A 113 -0.85 -14.00 -11.64
C TRP A 113 -0.18 -13.62 -12.95
N HIS A 114 0.20 -14.63 -13.70
CA HIS A 114 0.48 -14.45 -15.11
C HIS A 114 -0.86 -14.17 -15.81
N ASP A 115 -0.93 -13.17 -16.70
CA ASP A 115 -2.16 -12.75 -17.39
C ASP A 115 -2.95 -13.90 -18.02
N THR A 116 -2.27 -14.95 -18.47
CA THR A 116 -2.93 -16.14 -19.03
C THR A 116 -3.64 -16.99 -17.98
N ILE A 117 -3.13 -17.06 -16.75
CA ILE A 117 -3.81 -17.74 -15.63
C ILE A 117 -5.08 -16.99 -15.28
N THR A 118 -5.01 -15.66 -15.17
CA THR A 118 -6.18 -14.83 -14.89
C THR A 118 -7.25 -15.02 -15.97
N LYS A 119 -6.86 -14.97 -17.25
CA LYS A 119 -7.77 -15.24 -18.37
C LYS A 119 -8.36 -16.65 -18.34
N LEU A 120 -7.61 -17.65 -17.88
CA LEU A 120 -8.12 -19.01 -17.71
C LEU A 120 -9.12 -19.10 -16.55
N ILE A 121 -8.86 -18.40 -15.44
CA ILE A 121 -9.77 -18.32 -14.30
C ILE A 121 -11.07 -17.60 -14.69
N ASP A 122 -10.97 -16.47 -15.39
CA ASP A 122 -12.13 -15.73 -15.89
C ASP A 122 -12.97 -16.63 -16.81
N PHE A 123 -12.34 -17.35 -17.74
CA PHE A 123 -13.02 -18.31 -18.59
C PHE A 123 -13.75 -19.41 -17.80
N ILE A 124 -13.09 -19.99 -16.79
CA ILE A 124 -13.68 -21.01 -15.92
C ILE A 124 -14.88 -20.43 -15.17
N TRP A 125 -14.74 -19.22 -14.62
CA TRP A 125 -15.77 -18.55 -13.86
C TRP A 125 -16.98 -18.23 -14.73
N GLU A 126 -16.80 -17.68 -15.93
CA GLU A 126 -17.88 -17.37 -16.87
C GLU A 126 -18.66 -18.61 -17.31
N ASN A 127 -17.97 -19.75 -17.47
CA ASN A 127 -18.56 -21.00 -17.95
C ASN A 127 -18.99 -21.97 -16.83
N ARG A 128 -19.04 -21.52 -15.58
CA ARG A 128 -19.33 -22.37 -14.40
C ARG A 128 -20.76 -22.92 -14.34
N GLY A 129 -21.71 -22.32 -15.06
CA GLY A 129 -23.15 -22.55 -14.91
C GLY A 129 -23.67 -23.91 -15.38
N SER A 130 -22.89 -24.72 -16.10
CA SER A 130 -23.33 -26.03 -16.58
C SER A 130 -22.20 -27.05 -16.56
N SER A 131 -22.05 -27.77 -15.44
CA SER A 131 -21.13 -28.91 -15.27
C SER A 131 -19.83 -28.72 -16.07
N LEU A 132 -19.06 -27.68 -15.76
CA LEU A 132 -17.82 -27.41 -16.50
C LEU A 132 -16.90 -28.64 -16.37
N LYS A 133 -16.77 -29.40 -17.45
CA LYS A 133 -15.93 -30.60 -17.48
C LYS A 133 -14.51 -30.18 -17.84
N LEU A 134 -13.52 -30.82 -17.21
CA LEU A 134 -12.10 -30.60 -17.50
C LEU A 134 -11.79 -30.71 -19.00
N LYS A 135 -12.47 -31.62 -19.72
CA LYS A 135 -12.31 -31.77 -21.17
C LYS A 135 -12.59 -30.47 -21.95
N ASN A 136 -13.60 -29.69 -21.51
CA ASN A 136 -13.99 -28.44 -22.16
C ASN A 136 -12.95 -27.36 -21.86
N VAL A 137 -12.41 -27.32 -20.64
CA VAL A 137 -11.33 -26.39 -20.26
C VAL A 137 -10.06 -26.68 -21.04
N LYS A 138 -9.68 -27.96 -21.20
CA LYS A 138 -8.50 -28.36 -22.00
C LYS A 138 -8.58 -27.98 -23.48
N GLN A 139 -9.79 -27.89 -24.02
CA GLN A 139 -10.03 -27.46 -25.40
C GLN A 139 -9.99 -25.94 -25.57
N SER A 140 -10.03 -25.18 -24.47
CA SER A 140 -10.00 -23.71 -24.52
C SER A 140 -8.62 -23.19 -24.95
N ASN A 141 -8.63 -22.07 -25.67
CA ASN A 141 -7.39 -21.37 -26.04
C ASN A 141 -6.64 -20.86 -24.80
N GLN A 142 -7.36 -20.48 -23.75
CA GLN A 142 -6.83 -19.97 -22.50
C GLN A 142 -6.00 -21.03 -21.77
N TYR A 143 -6.47 -22.28 -21.77
CA TYR A 143 -5.72 -23.41 -21.21
C TYR A 143 -4.44 -23.65 -22.00
N ASN A 144 -4.53 -23.77 -23.32
CA ASN A 144 -3.37 -24.00 -24.18
C ASN A 144 -2.32 -22.88 -24.07
N ALA A 145 -2.76 -21.62 -24.06
CA ALA A 145 -1.88 -20.47 -23.88
C ALA A 145 -1.20 -20.48 -22.50
N SER A 146 -1.93 -20.84 -21.44
CA SER A 146 -1.38 -20.91 -20.09
C SER A 146 -0.30 -21.98 -19.95
N ILE A 147 -0.56 -23.17 -20.50
CA ILE A 147 0.41 -24.28 -20.50
C ILE A 147 1.61 -23.95 -21.38
N LYS A 148 1.41 -23.39 -22.58
CA LYS A 148 2.50 -22.99 -23.46
C LYS A 148 3.42 -21.96 -22.78
N ASN A 149 2.86 -20.95 -22.13
CA ASN A 149 3.64 -19.96 -21.40
C ASN A 149 4.40 -20.58 -20.21
N MET A 150 3.76 -21.48 -19.47
CA MET A 150 4.44 -22.23 -18.40
C MET A 150 5.64 -23.02 -18.93
N LEU A 151 5.50 -23.70 -20.07
CA LEU A 151 6.58 -24.46 -20.71
C LEU A 151 7.71 -23.57 -21.25
N ILE A 152 7.37 -22.42 -21.83
CA ILE A 152 8.38 -21.44 -22.27
C ILE A 152 9.13 -20.89 -21.06
N SER A 153 8.42 -20.60 -19.97
CA SER A 153 9.00 -20.08 -18.74
C SER A 153 9.97 -21.07 -18.09
N VAL A 154 9.64 -22.37 -18.00
CA VAL A 154 10.56 -23.34 -17.40
C VAL A 154 11.85 -23.50 -18.21
N GLN A 155 11.81 -23.25 -19.52
CA GLN A 155 13.00 -23.29 -20.38
C GLN A 155 13.83 -22.01 -20.28
N ASN A 156 13.22 -20.86 -19.97
CA ASN A 156 13.83 -19.55 -20.12
C ASN A 156 13.93 -18.74 -18.81
N PHE A 157 13.54 -19.27 -17.66
CA PHE A 157 13.54 -18.48 -16.40
C PHE A 157 14.93 -17.96 -16.01
N LEU A 158 16.00 -18.70 -16.35
CA LEU A 158 17.39 -18.29 -16.09
C LEU A 158 17.86 -17.12 -16.96
N SER A 159 17.27 -16.91 -18.14
CA SER A 159 17.76 -15.91 -19.11
C SER A 159 17.54 -14.46 -18.67
N HIS A 160 16.67 -14.24 -17.69
CA HIS A 160 16.26 -12.91 -17.23
C HIS A 160 17.18 -12.35 -16.13
N GLY A 161 18.16 -13.13 -15.66
CA GLY A 161 19.15 -12.68 -14.67
C GLY A 161 18.51 -12.22 -13.36
N TYR A 162 18.09 -13.18 -12.52
CA TYR A 162 17.55 -12.89 -11.19
C TYR A 162 18.65 -12.96 -10.12
N GLN A 163 18.37 -12.35 -8.98
CA GLN A 163 19.20 -12.36 -7.78
C GLN A 163 18.38 -12.81 -6.58
N VAL A 164 19.01 -13.62 -5.72
CA VAL A 164 18.45 -14.05 -4.44
C VAL A 164 18.89 -13.08 -3.34
N SER A 165 17.95 -12.61 -2.52
CA SER A 165 18.26 -11.83 -1.31
C SER A 165 17.15 -11.99 -0.29
N ASN A 166 17.51 -12.23 0.98
CA ASN A 166 16.56 -12.37 2.09
C ASN A 166 15.39 -13.31 1.76
N ASP A 167 15.71 -14.50 1.24
CA ASP A 167 14.71 -15.53 0.91
C ASP A 167 13.73 -15.12 -0.22
N LYS A 168 14.11 -14.14 -1.03
CA LYS A 168 13.30 -13.62 -2.14
C LYS A 168 14.06 -13.57 -3.45
N ILE A 169 13.33 -13.83 -4.53
CA ILE A 169 13.80 -13.63 -5.91
C ILE A 169 13.53 -12.17 -6.32
N GLY A 170 14.58 -11.46 -6.72
CA GLY A 170 14.51 -10.13 -7.32
C GLY A 170 15.08 -10.14 -8.74
N TYR A 171 14.56 -9.28 -9.61
CA TYR A 171 15.05 -9.13 -10.99
C TYR A 171 15.74 -7.79 -11.16
N LYS A 172 16.78 -7.77 -11.99
CA LYS A 172 17.51 -6.55 -12.31
C LYS A 172 16.69 -5.67 -13.24
N GLU A 173 16.43 -4.45 -12.79
CA GLU A 173 15.80 -3.37 -13.56
C GLU A 173 16.82 -2.25 -13.82
N GLN A 174 16.43 -1.22 -14.59
CA GLN A 174 17.34 -0.15 -15.01
C GLN A 174 18.00 0.61 -13.85
N TYR A 175 17.32 0.74 -12.71
CA TYR A 175 17.78 1.53 -11.56
C TYR A 175 17.94 0.73 -10.26
N GLY A 176 17.93 -0.62 -10.32
CA GLY A 176 18.07 -1.43 -9.12
C GLY A 176 17.56 -2.86 -9.28
N ILE A 177 17.29 -3.50 -8.14
CA ILE A 177 16.69 -4.84 -8.08
C ILE A 177 15.26 -4.66 -7.61
N SER A 178 14.30 -5.13 -8.40
CA SER A 178 12.90 -5.15 -8.01
C SER A 178 12.49 -6.54 -7.51
N TYR A 179 11.86 -6.54 -6.35
CA TYR A 179 11.26 -7.73 -5.72
C TYR A 179 9.73 -7.71 -5.83
N ASN A 180 9.15 -6.70 -6.49
CA ASN A 180 7.70 -6.51 -6.62
C ASN A 180 7.20 -6.82 -8.05
N THR A 181 8.08 -7.24 -8.95
CA THR A 181 7.74 -7.38 -10.36
C THR A 181 6.98 -8.67 -10.64
N ARG A 182 5.94 -8.58 -11.48
CA ARG A 182 5.13 -9.73 -11.91
C ARG A 182 5.78 -10.45 -13.10
N TYR A 183 6.84 -11.23 -12.87
CA TYR A 183 7.41 -12.13 -13.89
C TYR A 183 6.69 -13.50 -13.98
N GLY A 184 5.53 -13.63 -13.32
CA GLY A 184 4.66 -14.81 -13.40
C GLY A 184 5.41 -16.12 -13.17
N TYR A 185 5.29 -17.04 -14.13
CA TYR A 185 5.91 -18.36 -14.04
C TYR A 185 7.45 -18.34 -13.90
N ASN A 186 8.14 -17.30 -14.38
CA ASN A 186 9.60 -17.23 -14.28
C ASN A 186 10.05 -17.11 -12.81
N ILE A 187 9.32 -16.33 -12.00
CA ILE A 187 9.59 -16.23 -10.55
C ILE A 187 9.38 -17.59 -9.89
N LEU A 188 8.28 -18.26 -10.24
CA LEU A 188 7.93 -19.56 -9.65
C LEU A 188 9.02 -20.60 -9.91
N PHE A 189 9.52 -20.70 -11.15
CA PHE A 189 10.60 -21.63 -11.47
C PHE A 189 11.95 -21.23 -10.88
N ALA A 190 12.24 -19.93 -10.75
CA ALA A 190 13.41 -19.46 -10.02
C ALA A 190 13.36 -19.90 -8.54
N TYR A 191 12.21 -19.81 -7.87
CA TYR A 191 12.06 -20.31 -6.50
C TYR A 191 12.32 -21.82 -6.40
N TYR A 192 11.72 -22.63 -7.29
CA TYR A 192 11.97 -24.07 -7.29
C TYR A 192 13.46 -24.39 -7.47
N HIS A 193 14.11 -23.73 -8.43
CA HIS A 193 15.53 -23.93 -8.70
C HIS A 193 16.43 -23.55 -7.50
N GLU A 194 16.16 -22.42 -6.84
CA GLU A 194 16.99 -21.98 -5.70
C GLU A 194 16.72 -22.79 -4.42
N HIS A 195 15.48 -23.27 -4.23
CA HIS A 195 15.15 -24.17 -3.15
C HIS A 195 15.84 -25.54 -3.32
N GLU A 196 15.87 -26.11 -4.53
CA GLU A 196 16.64 -27.33 -4.82
C GLU A 196 18.14 -27.17 -4.52
N GLN A 197 18.66 -25.96 -4.65
CA GLN A 197 20.04 -25.62 -4.30
C GLN A 197 20.24 -25.22 -2.83
N ASN A 198 19.21 -25.33 -1.99
CA ASN A 198 19.21 -24.92 -0.57
C ASN A 198 19.60 -23.45 -0.34
N LYS A 199 19.34 -22.57 -1.31
CA LYS A 199 19.64 -21.14 -1.23
C LYS A 199 18.47 -20.29 -0.75
N ILE A 200 17.26 -20.84 -0.81
CA ILE A 200 16.01 -20.26 -0.31
C ILE A 200 15.29 -21.34 0.49
N SER A 201 14.60 -20.93 1.55
CA SER A 201 13.81 -21.77 2.44
C SER A 201 12.49 -22.21 1.79
N ALA A 202 11.92 -23.31 2.29
CA ALA A 202 10.63 -23.87 1.82
C ALA A 202 9.42 -23.01 2.20
#